data_AF-A0A2V9J135-F1
#
_entry.id   AF-A0A2V9J135-F1
#
_cell.length_a   1.000
_cell.length_b   1.000
_cell.length_c   1.000
_cell.angle_alpha   90.00
_cell.angle_beta   90.00
_cell.angle_gamma   90.00
#
_symmetry.space_group_name_H-M   'P 1'
#
loop_
_entity.id
_entity.type
_entity.pdbx_description
1 polymer ?
#
loop_
_entity_poly.entity_id
_entity_poly.type
_entity_poly.pdbx_seq_one_letter_code
_entity_poly.pdbx_strand_id
1 'polypeptide(L)'
;MGAVRRHEFLQPLKEVFMEVRKKKGFGTDEFVLAVIEAIGTLGDDAAVDFFLPIVRDAGQSVARERKLRKWIVESLGAIAQQGGERSVEALVGLTHHSDPEICSHALSELSVAYWHRPNEITDSILGRIYELTRDRHHSIAESALSALQSLADVGCRRAENLFTSRE
;
A
#
# COMPACT_ATOMS: atom_id res chain seq x y z
N MET A 1 -13.19 -13.77 5.54
CA MET A 1 -12.38 -14.57 6.49
C MET A 1 -11.47 -13.60 7.20
N GLY A 2 -11.56 -13.49 8.53
CA GLY A 2 -10.75 -12.53 9.29
C GLY A 2 -9.29 -12.96 9.36
N ALA A 3 -8.39 -11.98 9.31
CA ALA A 3 -6.96 -12.15 9.48
C ALA A 3 -6.65 -13.05 10.68
N VAL A 4 -5.84 -14.07 10.47
CA VAL A 4 -5.48 -15.03 11.53
C VAL A 4 -4.57 -14.35 12.59
N ARG A 5 -3.97 -13.19 12.28
CA ARG A 5 -3.14 -12.33 13.17
C ARG A 5 -2.23 -13.12 14.10
N ARG A 6 -1.60 -14.18 13.57
CA ARG A 6 -0.70 -15.04 14.35
C ARG A 6 0.71 -14.47 14.29
N HIS A 7 0.96 -13.54 15.19
CA HIS A 7 2.23 -12.83 15.34
C HIS A 7 3.46 -13.76 15.35
N GLU A 8 3.33 -14.95 15.91
CA GLU A 8 4.37 -15.99 15.92
C GLU A 8 4.92 -16.39 14.54
N PHE A 9 4.15 -16.24 13.45
CA PHE A 9 4.60 -16.55 12.09
C PHE A 9 5.28 -15.36 11.40
N LEU A 10 5.13 -14.14 11.93
CA LEU A 10 5.71 -12.97 11.29
C LEU A 10 7.24 -13.03 11.29
N GLN A 11 7.85 -13.42 12.40
CA GLN A 11 9.31 -13.48 12.51
C GLN A 11 9.93 -14.56 11.59
N PRO A 12 9.43 -15.81 11.54
CA PRO A 12 9.87 -16.78 10.53
C PRO A 12 9.76 -16.28 9.09
N LEU A 13 8.67 -15.60 8.72
CA LEU A 13 8.49 -15.06 7.37
C LEU A 13 9.52 -13.96 7.06
N LYS A 14 9.83 -13.08 8.03
CA LYS A 14 10.89 -12.06 7.90
C LYS A 14 12.26 -12.71 7.68
N GLU A 15 12.56 -13.79 8.38
CA GLU A 15 13.82 -14.53 8.24
C GLU A 15 13.93 -15.16 6.85
N VAL A 16 12.90 -15.87 6.39
CA VAL A 16 12.86 -16.46 5.04
C VAL A 16 13.02 -15.38 3.96
N PHE A 17 12.33 -14.24 4.09
CA PHE A 17 12.49 -13.10 3.18
C PHE A 17 13.97 -12.68 3.08
N MET A 18 14.63 -12.48 4.22
CA MET A 18 16.02 -12.02 4.25
C MET A 18 17.00 -13.05 3.69
N GLU A 19 16.72 -14.34 3.87
CA GLU A 19 17.50 -15.42 3.26
C GLU A 19 17.34 -15.47 1.74
N VAL A 20 16.12 -15.43 1.23
CA VAL A 20 15.83 -15.52 -0.21
C VAL A 20 16.38 -14.28 -0.93
N ARG A 21 16.28 -13.09 -0.32
CA ARG A 21 16.81 -11.85 -0.91
C ARG A 21 18.33 -11.90 -1.17
N LYS A 22 19.08 -12.66 -0.35
CA LYS A 22 20.53 -12.84 -0.52
C LYS A 22 20.89 -13.81 -1.66
N LYS A 23 19.96 -14.68 -2.07
CA LYS A 23 20.18 -15.67 -3.13
C LYS A 23 20.07 -15.00 -4.50
N LYS A 24 20.86 -15.50 -5.45
CA LYS A 24 20.78 -15.15 -6.87
C LYS A 24 20.42 -16.41 -7.65
N GLY A 25 19.42 -16.33 -8.52
CA GLY A 25 19.00 -17.46 -9.34
C GLY A 25 17.63 -17.26 -9.96
N PHE A 26 17.25 -18.14 -10.88
CA PHE A 26 15.91 -18.21 -11.44
C PHE A 26 14.90 -18.56 -10.33
N GLY A 27 13.73 -17.91 -10.30
CA GLY A 27 12.68 -18.18 -9.29
C GLY A 27 12.81 -17.43 -7.97
N THR A 28 13.87 -16.63 -7.76
CA THR A 28 14.06 -15.92 -6.48
C THR A 28 13.07 -14.77 -6.29
N ASP A 29 12.64 -14.14 -7.38
CA ASP A 29 11.75 -12.99 -7.33
C ASP A 29 10.32 -13.42 -7.03
N GLU A 30 9.89 -14.53 -7.64
CA GLU A 30 8.62 -15.21 -7.35
C GLU A 30 8.57 -15.69 -5.90
N PHE A 31 9.67 -16.22 -5.37
CA PHE A 31 9.69 -16.66 -3.99
C PHE A 31 9.68 -15.47 -3.00
N VAL A 32 10.39 -14.38 -3.31
CA VAL A 32 10.31 -13.14 -2.52
C VAL A 32 8.88 -12.59 -2.51
N LEU A 33 8.23 -12.53 -3.68
CA LEU A 33 6.83 -12.13 -3.80
C LEU A 33 5.93 -12.99 -2.92
N ALA A 34 6.04 -14.32 -3.01
CA ALA A 34 5.21 -15.24 -2.21
C ALA A 34 5.38 -15.03 -0.69
N VAL A 35 6.59 -14.72 -0.23
CA VAL A 35 6.83 -14.41 1.20
C VAL A 35 6.20 -13.07 1.59
N ILE A 36 6.28 -12.05 0.72
CA ILE A 36 5.64 -10.74 0.96
C ILE A 36 4.11 -10.90 1.02
N GLU A 37 3.52 -11.61 0.07
CA GLU A 37 2.08 -11.91 0.04
C GLU A 37 1.63 -12.70 1.27
N ALA A 38 2.45 -13.65 1.74
CA ALA A 38 2.17 -14.40 2.96
C ALA A 38 2.16 -13.49 4.20
N ILE A 39 3.09 -12.52 4.29
CA ILE A 39 3.09 -11.51 5.37
C ILE A 39 1.84 -10.63 5.27
N GLY A 40 1.46 -10.18 4.08
CA GLY A 40 0.24 -9.40 3.87
C GLY A 40 -1.02 -10.16 4.28
N THR A 41 -1.10 -11.43 3.90
CA THR A 41 -2.21 -12.34 4.23
C THR A 41 -2.27 -12.67 5.72
N LEU A 42 -1.12 -12.72 6.40
CA LEU A 42 -1.07 -12.89 7.86
C LEU A 42 -1.81 -11.75 8.59
N GLY A 43 -1.77 -10.53 8.02
CA GLY A 43 -2.48 -9.37 8.52
C GLY A 43 -1.92 -8.81 9.83
N ASP A 44 -0.67 -9.13 10.16
CA ASP A 44 0.00 -8.61 11.35
C ASP A 44 0.61 -7.23 11.09
N ASP A 45 0.01 -6.21 11.71
CA ASP A 45 0.38 -4.81 11.57
C ASP A 45 1.80 -4.48 12.09
N ALA A 46 2.42 -5.38 12.85
CA ALA A 46 3.84 -5.29 13.20
C ALA A 46 4.80 -5.53 12.01
N ALA A 47 4.28 -5.95 10.85
CA ALA A 47 5.06 -6.06 9.62
C ALA A 47 5.55 -4.70 9.11
N VAL A 48 4.84 -3.60 9.45
CA VAL A 48 5.20 -2.23 9.03
C VAL A 48 6.64 -1.88 9.41
N ASP A 49 7.08 -2.23 10.61
CA ASP A 49 8.43 -1.92 11.11
C ASP A 49 9.54 -2.56 10.28
N PHE A 50 9.22 -3.69 9.64
CA PHE A 50 10.15 -4.41 8.78
C PHE A 50 10.13 -3.91 7.34
N PHE A 51 8.93 -3.61 6.83
CA PHE A 51 8.74 -3.23 5.43
C PHE A 51 9.09 -1.77 5.15
N LEU A 52 8.75 -0.86 6.05
CA LEU A 52 8.89 0.58 5.80
C LEU A 52 10.34 1.02 5.54
N PRO A 53 11.38 0.51 6.24
CA PRO A 53 12.76 0.81 5.91
C PRO A 53 13.17 0.37 4.49
N ILE A 54 12.62 -0.75 4.00
CA ILE A 54 12.93 -1.29 2.66
C ILE A 54 12.30 -0.40 1.57
N VAL A 55 11.09 0.10 1.80
CA VAL A 55 10.40 0.99 0.84
C VAL A 55 11.05 2.37 0.80
N ARG A 56 11.46 2.91 1.95
CA ARG A 56 12.06 4.24 2.08
C ARG A 56 13.49 4.34 1.56
N ASP A 57 14.19 3.21 1.41
CA ASP A 57 15.55 3.21 0.90
C ASP A 57 15.57 3.60 -0.59
N ALA A 58 15.93 4.86 -0.83
CA ALA A 58 15.99 5.51 -2.15
C ALA A 58 17.34 5.25 -2.87
N GLY A 59 18.06 4.20 -2.50
CA GLY A 59 19.30 3.78 -3.17
C GLY A 59 19.10 3.42 -4.65
N GLN A 60 20.13 3.71 -5.45
CA GLN A 60 20.17 3.61 -6.92
C GLN A 60 19.41 2.39 -7.48
N SER A 61 18.28 2.68 -8.11
CA SER A 61 17.24 1.72 -8.45
C SER A 61 17.64 0.77 -9.59
N VAL A 62 18.04 -0.44 -9.23
CA VAL A 62 17.99 -1.60 -10.13
C VAL A 62 16.53 -2.05 -10.28
N ALA A 63 16.11 -2.54 -11.45
CA ALA A 63 14.72 -2.92 -11.72
C ALA A 63 14.08 -3.89 -10.68
N ARG A 64 14.92 -4.74 -10.07
CA ARG A 64 14.50 -5.66 -9.00
C ARG A 64 14.02 -4.95 -7.73
N GLU A 65 14.70 -3.88 -7.31
CA GLU A 65 14.33 -3.13 -6.11
C GLU A 65 13.02 -2.37 -6.29
N ARG A 66 12.72 -1.87 -7.50
CA ARG A 66 11.41 -1.26 -7.80
C ARG A 66 10.25 -2.24 -7.63
N LYS A 67 10.39 -3.45 -8.21
CA LYS A 67 9.38 -4.51 -8.05
C LYS A 67 9.18 -4.87 -6.59
N LEU A 68 10.28 -5.03 -5.85
CA LEU A 68 10.25 -5.33 -4.43
C LEU A 68 9.45 -4.29 -3.64
N ARG A 69 9.75 -3.00 -3.84
CA ARG A 69 9.02 -1.93 -3.14
C ARG A 69 7.53 -1.94 -3.47
N LYS A 70 7.17 -2.18 -4.74
CA LYS A 70 5.77 -2.30 -5.15
C LYS A 70 5.05 -3.43 -4.40
N TRP A 71 5.61 -4.63 -4.39
CA TRP A 71 5.01 -5.77 -3.68
C TRP A 71 4.85 -5.52 -2.19
N ILE A 72 5.80 -4.81 -1.59
CA ILE A 72 5.72 -4.43 -0.18
C ILE A 72 4.56 -3.44 0.04
N VAL A 73 4.37 -2.46 -0.84
CA VAL A 73 3.24 -1.52 -0.75
C VAL A 73 1.90 -2.25 -0.86
N GLU A 74 1.77 -3.19 -1.81
CA GLU A 74 0.60 -4.05 -1.96
C GLU A 74 0.34 -4.89 -0.69
N SER A 75 1.39 -5.45 -0.09
CA SER A 75 1.26 -6.18 1.18
C SER A 75 0.82 -5.29 2.35
N LEU A 76 1.27 -4.03 2.41
CA LEU A 76 0.79 -3.07 3.41
C LEU A 76 -0.69 -2.73 3.17
N GLY A 77 -1.11 -2.62 1.90
CA GLY A 77 -2.52 -2.49 1.49
C GLY A 77 -3.38 -3.64 2.01
N ALA A 78 -2.93 -4.88 1.82
CA ALA A 78 -3.61 -6.06 2.33
C ALA A 78 -3.77 -6.04 3.86
N ILE A 79 -2.74 -5.62 4.61
CA ILE A 79 -2.81 -5.52 6.07
C ILE A 79 -3.77 -4.39 6.49
N ALA A 80 -3.71 -3.23 5.81
CA ALA A 80 -4.58 -2.09 6.06
C ALA A 80 -6.07 -2.42 5.83
N GLN A 81 -6.38 -3.17 4.76
CA GLN A 81 -7.72 -3.67 4.46
C GLN A 81 -8.27 -4.58 5.56
N GLN A 82 -7.39 -5.31 6.25
CA GLN A 82 -7.71 -6.20 7.38
C GLN A 82 -7.80 -5.46 8.73
N GLY A 83 -7.73 -4.12 8.74
CA GLY A 83 -7.82 -3.30 9.95
C GLY A 83 -6.48 -2.89 10.55
N GLY A 84 -5.36 -3.01 9.82
CA GLY A 84 -4.05 -2.54 10.27
C GLY A 84 -3.93 -1.02 10.23
N GLU A 85 -4.07 -0.36 11.36
CA GLU A 85 -4.00 1.11 11.48
C GLU A 85 -2.59 1.64 11.18
N ARG A 86 -1.54 0.95 11.62
CA ARG A 86 -0.15 1.33 11.35
C ARG A 86 0.17 1.18 9.87
N SER A 87 -0.41 0.19 9.20
CA SER A 87 -0.30 0.01 7.75
C SER A 87 -1.03 1.12 6.99
N VAL A 88 -2.20 1.56 7.45
CA VAL A 88 -2.87 2.76 6.90
C VAL A 88 -1.97 4.00 7.06
N GLU A 89 -1.43 4.25 8.25
CA GLU A 89 -0.52 5.37 8.49
C GLU A 89 0.74 5.30 7.61
N ALA A 90 1.29 4.10 7.43
CA ALA A 90 2.42 3.88 6.53
C ALA A 90 2.07 4.25 5.09
N LEU A 91 0.93 3.79 4.58
CA LEU A 91 0.46 4.12 3.22
C LEU A 91 0.22 5.63 3.05
N VAL A 92 -0.40 6.30 4.04
CA VAL A 92 -0.55 7.77 4.05
C VAL A 92 0.82 8.45 3.99
N GLY A 93 1.80 7.97 4.77
CA GLY A 93 3.18 8.46 4.70
C GLY A 93 3.81 8.28 3.32
N LEU A 94 3.55 7.16 2.65
CA LEU A 94 4.06 6.88 1.30
C LEU A 94 3.43 7.75 0.20
N THR A 95 2.27 8.39 0.44
CA THR A 95 1.74 9.44 -0.46
C THR A 95 2.60 10.71 -0.50
N HIS A 96 3.62 10.82 0.37
CA HIS A 96 4.61 11.90 0.38
C HIS A 96 5.97 11.46 -0.19
N HIS A 97 6.05 10.22 -0.71
CA HIS A 97 7.28 9.68 -1.24
C HIS A 97 7.70 10.41 -2.53
N SER A 98 9.01 10.61 -2.72
CA SER A 98 9.55 11.33 -3.87
C SER A 98 9.51 10.53 -5.18
N ASP A 99 9.51 9.20 -5.09
CA ASP A 99 9.29 8.29 -6.22
C ASP A 99 7.79 8.27 -6.60
N PRO A 100 7.41 8.76 -7.80
CA PRO A 100 6.02 8.80 -8.24
C PRO A 100 5.36 7.43 -8.33
N GLU A 101 6.11 6.36 -8.62
CA GLU A 101 5.56 4.99 -8.68
C GLU A 101 5.08 4.56 -7.29
N ILE A 102 5.88 4.82 -6.25
CA ILE A 102 5.52 4.49 -4.86
C ILE A 102 4.32 5.30 -4.37
N CYS A 103 4.29 6.60 -4.66
CA CYS A 103 3.16 7.47 -4.31
C CYS A 103 1.86 6.98 -4.98
N SER A 104 1.91 6.69 -6.29
CA SER A 104 0.78 6.20 -7.08
C SER A 104 0.24 4.86 -6.55
N HIS A 105 1.14 3.94 -6.20
CA HIS A 105 0.76 2.66 -5.58
C HIS A 105 0.15 2.84 -4.19
N ALA A 106 0.71 3.70 -3.35
CA ALA A 106 0.15 3.98 -2.02
C ALA A 106 -1.27 4.55 -2.09
N LEU A 107 -1.57 5.41 -3.07
CA LEU A 107 -2.91 5.93 -3.30
C LEU A 107 -3.90 4.83 -3.69
N SER A 108 -3.48 3.92 -4.57
CA SER A 108 -4.30 2.77 -4.99
C SER A 108 -4.62 1.88 -3.79
N GLU A 109 -3.62 1.51 -3.01
CA GLU A 109 -3.78 0.65 -1.82
C GLU A 109 -4.61 1.33 -0.71
N LEU A 110 -4.52 2.65 -0.56
CA LEU A 110 -5.38 3.39 0.38
C LEU A 110 -6.86 3.25 0.01
N SER A 111 -7.22 3.34 -1.28
CA SER A 111 -8.62 3.15 -1.68
C SER A 111 -9.12 1.73 -1.38
N VAL A 112 -8.29 0.71 -1.62
CA VAL A 112 -8.60 -0.70 -1.33
C VAL A 112 -8.73 -0.96 0.16
N ALA A 113 -7.86 -0.36 0.98
CA ALA A 113 -7.88 -0.49 2.44
C ALA A 113 -9.22 -0.07 3.07
N TYR A 114 -9.93 0.86 2.43
CA TYR A 114 -11.25 1.33 2.85
C TYR A 114 -12.42 0.65 2.12
N TRP A 115 -12.20 -0.31 1.23
CA TRP A 115 -13.24 -0.94 0.41
C TRP A 115 -14.45 -1.46 1.21
N HIS A 116 -14.21 -2.12 2.35
CA HIS A 116 -15.29 -2.66 3.20
C HIS A 116 -15.83 -1.65 4.23
N ARG A 117 -15.19 -0.50 4.35
CA ARG A 117 -15.48 0.54 5.35
C ARG A 117 -15.22 1.94 4.78
N PRO A 118 -15.85 2.29 3.64
CA PRO A 118 -15.47 3.47 2.87
C PRO A 118 -15.71 4.79 3.61
N ASN A 119 -16.64 4.79 4.57
CA ASN A 119 -16.96 5.96 5.38
C ASN A 119 -16.08 6.11 6.64
N GLU A 120 -15.16 5.18 6.92
CA GLU A 120 -14.17 5.32 7.99
C GLU A 120 -12.93 6.12 7.57
N ILE A 121 -12.76 6.40 6.27
CA ILE A 121 -11.67 7.27 5.80
C ILE A 121 -11.76 8.64 6.49
N THR A 122 -10.65 9.26 6.87
CA THR A 122 -10.69 10.58 7.52
C THR A 122 -10.72 11.69 6.47
N ASP A 123 -11.22 12.87 6.85
CA ASP A 123 -11.22 14.04 5.96
C ASP A 123 -9.79 14.47 5.57
N SER A 124 -8.82 14.25 6.46
CA SER A 124 -7.41 14.46 6.17
C SER A 124 -6.90 13.55 5.06
N ILE A 125 -7.20 12.25 5.11
CA ILE A 125 -6.77 11.29 4.08
C ILE A 125 -7.48 11.60 2.76
N LEU A 126 -8.81 11.80 2.80
CA LEU A 126 -9.58 12.10 1.60
C LEU A 126 -9.14 13.42 0.96
N GLY A 127 -8.90 14.46 1.78
CA GLY A 127 -8.36 15.74 1.34
C GLY A 127 -6.99 15.60 0.67
N ARG A 128 -6.11 14.76 1.25
CA ARG A 128 -4.80 14.46 0.66
C ARG A 128 -4.92 13.80 -0.71
N ILE A 129 -5.79 12.81 -0.86
CA ILE A 129 -6.03 12.16 -2.17
C ILE A 129 -6.58 13.20 -3.15
N TYR A 130 -7.51 14.06 -2.74
CA TYR A 130 -8.06 15.12 -3.58
C TYR A 130 -7.00 16.14 -4.03
N GLU A 131 -6.11 16.59 -3.15
CA GLU A 131 -5.01 17.49 -3.51
C GLU A 131 -4.11 16.89 -4.59
N LEU A 132 -3.83 15.58 -4.48
CA LEU A 132 -2.96 14.86 -5.40
C LEU A 132 -3.57 14.65 -6.79
N THR A 133 -4.88 14.86 -6.99
CA THR A 133 -5.46 14.87 -8.35
C THR A 133 -4.93 16.02 -9.22
N ARG A 134 -4.26 17.00 -8.61
CA ARG A 134 -3.67 18.17 -9.29
C ARG A 134 -2.14 18.09 -9.35
N ASP A 135 -1.56 16.93 -8.99
CA ASP A 135 -0.11 16.75 -9.04
C ASP A 135 0.42 16.91 -10.47
N ARG A 136 1.65 17.42 -10.60
CA ARG A 136 2.33 17.59 -11.90
C ARG A 136 2.66 16.25 -12.56
N HIS A 137 2.86 15.20 -11.76
CA HIS A 137 3.11 13.85 -12.25
C HIS A 137 1.78 13.21 -12.60
N HIS A 138 1.58 12.99 -13.90
CA HIS A 138 0.33 12.45 -14.42
C HIS A 138 -0.09 11.13 -13.75
N SER A 139 0.87 10.23 -13.48
CA SER A 139 0.59 8.96 -12.80
C SER A 139 0.04 9.14 -11.39
N ILE A 140 0.53 10.14 -10.64
CA ILE A 140 0.03 10.45 -9.30
C ILE A 140 -1.39 11.02 -9.39
N ALA A 141 -1.60 11.98 -10.30
CA ALA A 141 -2.91 12.60 -10.49
C ALA A 141 -3.97 11.58 -10.94
N GLU A 142 -3.63 10.70 -11.87
CA GLU A 142 -4.50 9.62 -12.35
C GLU A 142 -4.82 8.60 -11.24
N SER A 143 -3.81 8.20 -10.47
CA SER A 143 -4.01 7.27 -9.35
C SER A 143 -4.84 7.88 -8.23
N ALA A 144 -4.65 9.17 -7.94
CA ALA A 144 -5.45 9.90 -6.97
C ALA A 144 -6.92 10.01 -7.42
N LEU A 145 -7.15 10.32 -8.70
CA LEU A 145 -8.50 10.37 -9.25
C LEU A 145 -9.17 8.99 -9.21
N SER A 146 -8.45 7.96 -9.62
CA SER A 146 -8.92 6.56 -9.60
C SER A 146 -9.24 6.09 -8.18
N ALA A 147 -8.43 6.49 -7.19
CA ALA A 147 -8.67 6.20 -5.79
C ALA A 147 -9.96 6.87 -5.27
N LEU A 148 -10.20 8.15 -5.63
CA LEU A 148 -11.45 8.83 -5.28
C LEU A 148 -12.66 8.20 -5.95
N GLN A 149 -12.55 7.84 -7.22
CA GLN A 149 -13.61 7.14 -7.95
C GLN A 149 -13.91 5.80 -7.31
N SER A 150 -12.88 4.99 -7.03
CA SER A 150 -13.04 3.69 -6.37
C SER A 150 -13.72 3.83 -5.02
N LEU A 151 -13.35 4.84 -4.22
CA LEU A 151 -14.01 5.14 -2.94
C LEU A 151 -15.48 5.54 -3.12
N ALA A 152 -15.79 6.37 -4.13
CA ALA A 152 -17.17 6.76 -4.43
C ALA A 152 -18.00 5.54 -4.88
N ASP A 153 -17.46 4.70 -5.76
CA ASP A 153 -18.13 3.51 -6.29
C ASP A 153 -18.51 2.50 -5.20
N VAL A 154 -17.73 2.43 -4.11
CA VAL A 154 -18.04 1.57 -2.96
C VAL A 154 -18.93 2.23 -1.89
N GLY A 155 -19.37 3.47 -2.10
CA GLY A 155 -20.30 4.15 -1.19
C GLY A 155 -19.66 5.14 -0.20
N CYS A 156 -18.48 5.69 -0.50
CA CYS A 156 -17.92 6.80 0.28
C CYS A 156 -18.67 8.09 -0.05
N ARG A 157 -19.64 8.46 0.79
CA ARG A 157 -20.48 9.66 0.58
C ARG A 157 -19.69 10.94 0.34
N ARG A 158 -18.55 11.08 1.03
CA ARG A 158 -17.69 12.26 0.88
C ARG A 158 -16.97 12.27 -0.46
N ALA A 159 -16.56 11.11 -0.99
CA ALA A 159 -15.98 11.01 -2.33
C ALA A 159 -17.05 11.22 -3.41
N GLU A 160 -18.24 10.63 -3.26
CA GLU A 160 -19.39 10.84 -4.16
C GLU A 160 -19.69 12.33 -4.36
N ASN A 161 -19.77 13.09 -3.25
CA ASN A 161 -20.03 14.53 -3.29
C ASN A 161 -19.01 15.32 -4.13
N LEU A 162 -17.75 14.86 -4.23
CA LEU A 162 -16.73 15.52 -5.06
C LEU A 162 -17.03 15.38 -6.57
N PHE A 163 -17.72 14.31 -6.97
CA PHE A 163 -18.11 14.06 -8.36
C PHE A 163 -19.47 14.67 -8.70
N THR A 164 -20.44 14.61 -7.78
CA THR A 164 -21.77 15.20 -8.00
C THR A 164 -21.73 16.74 -8.00
N SER A 165 -20.82 17.36 -7.26
CA SER A 165 -20.67 18.83 -7.24
C SER A 165 -20.00 19.42 -8.49
N ARG A 166 -19.66 18.58 -9.48
CA ARG A 166 -19.03 18.98 -10.75
C ARG A 166 -19.98 18.94 -11.95
N GLU A 167 -21.24 18.55 -11.75
CA GLU A 167 -22.34 18.66 -12.74
C GLU A 167 -23.13 19.96 -12.53
#